data_AF-A0A1V6QKA2-F1
#
_entry.id   AF-A0A1V6QKA2-F1
#
_cell.length_a   1.000
_cell.length_b   1.000
_cell.length_c   1.000
_cell.angle_alpha   90.00
_cell.angle_beta   90.00
_cell.angle_gamma   90.00
#
_symmetry.space_group_name_H-M   'P 1'
#
loop_
_entity.id
_entity.type
_entity.pdbx_description
1 polymer ?
#
loop_
_entity_poly.entity_id
_entity_poly.type
_entity_poly.pdbx_seq_one_letter_code
_entity_poly.pdbx_strand_id
1 'polypeptide(L)'
;MPKSILLINGPNLNLLGTREPHIYGHTTLSDVENNSRDVAASRNANLESFQSNHEGAIVDRIQAARGKVDGIIINPGAYTHTSVAIRDALLGVAIPFIELHVSNVHAREAFRHHSYFSDKAAGIIVGLGVYGYKVAVEHICLNFKELDKVEAKATL
;
A
#
# COMPACT_ATOMS: atom_id res chain seq x y z
N MET A 1 -6.10 -17.80 -10.65
CA MET A 1 -6.04 -16.66 -11.63
C MET A 1 -4.78 -15.85 -11.31
N PRO A 2 -4.27 -14.92 -12.16
CA PRO A 2 -3.18 -14.06 -11.68
C PRO A 2 -3.62 -13.32 -10.40
N LYS A 3 -2.73 -13.26 -9.41
CA LYS A 3 -3.00 -12.59 -8.14
C LYS A 3 -3.20 -11.09 -8.40
N SER A 4 -4.17 -10.45 -7.74
CA SER A 4 -4.49 -9.03 -7.90
C SER A 4 -4.07 -8.26 -6.65
N ILE A 5 -3.28 -7.20 -6.81
CA ILE A 5 -2.72 -6.41 -5.72
C ILE A 5 -3.17 -4.96 -5.86
N LEU A 6 -3.55 -4.33 -4.75
CA LEU A 6 -3.76 -2.89 -4.69
C LEU A 6 -2.64 -2.23 -3.90
N LEU A 7 -1.91 -1.32 -4.54
CA LEU A 7 -0.94 -0.44 -3.91
C LEU A 7 -1.57 0.92 -3.59
N ILE A 8 -1.59 1.29 -2.31
CA ILE A 8 -2.12 2.58 -1.84
C ILE A 8 -0.99 3.42 -1.25
N ASN A 9 -0.87 4.65 -1.74
CA ASN A 9 0.03 5.66 -1.21
C ASN A 9 -0.79 6.81 -0.59
N GLY A 10 -0.53 7.07 0.68
CA GLY A 10 -1.17 8.12 1.46
C GLY A 10 -0.63 9.52 1.17
N PRO A 11 -0.86 10.47 2.11
CA PRO A 11 -0.59 11.87 1.87
C PRO A 11 0.90 12.18 1.71
N ASN A 12 1.17 13.17 0.86
CA ASN A 12 2.48 13.74 0.53
C ASN A 12 3.44 12.79 -0.21
N LEU A 13 3.09 11.53 -0.46
CA LEU A 13 3.94 10.63 -1.24
C LEU A 13 4.06 11.02 -2.70
N ASN A 14 3.10 11.82 -3.22
CA ASN A 14 3.23 12.45 -4.53
C ASN A 14 4.41 13.43 -4.64
N LEU A 15 5.06 13.79 -3.52
CA LEU A 15 6.26 14.63 -3.48
C LEU A 15 7.57 13.82 -3.44
N LEU A 16 7.51 12.49 -3.51
CA LEU A 16 8.69 11.63 -3.59
C LEU A 16 9.52 12.00 -4.83
N GLY A 17 10.84 12.11 -4.67
CA GLY A 17 11.77 12.46 -5.75
C GLY A 17 11.80 13.94 -6.16
N THR A 18 10.86 14.77 -5.66
CA THR A 18 10.80 16.20 -6.00
C THR A 18 11.21 17.10 -4.85
N ARG A 19 10.99 16.68 -3.60
CA ARG A 19 11.42 17.40 -2.40
C ARG A 19 12.86 17.03 -2.05
N GLU A 20 13.75 18.04 -2.00
CA GLU A 20 15.16 17.91 -1.59
C GLU A 20 15.83 16.63 -2.16
N PRO A 21 15.83 16.43 -3.49
CA PRO A 21 16.23 15.15 -4.10
C PRO A 21 17.69 14.76 -3.85
N HIS A 22 18.54 15.74 -3.53
CA HIS A 22 19.92 15.51 -3.10
C HIS A 22 20.01 14.82 -1.72
N ILE A 23 18.94 14.81 -0.93
CA ILE A 23 18.82 14.16 0.38
C ILE A 23 18.07 12.83 0.27
N TYR A 24 16.96 12.79 -0.49
CA TYR A 24 16.04 11.65 -0.51
C TYR A 24 16.10 10.78 -1.78
N GLY A 25 16.93 11.17 -2.75
CA GLY A 25 17.01 10.55 -4.07
C GLY A 25 16.03 11.15 -5.08
N HIS A 26 16.23 10.79 -6.35
CA HIS A 26 15.45 11.30 -7.48
C HIS A 26 14.29 10.39 -7.88
N THR A 27 14.15 9.22 -7.25
CA THR A 27 13.06 8.29 -7.55
C THR A 27 11.72 8.95 -7.24
N THR A 28 10.84 9.04 -8.24
CA THR A 28 9.51 9.61 -8.09
C THR A 28 8.49 8.55 -7.68
N LEU A 29 7.31 8.98 -7.22
CA LEU A 29 6.24 8.04 -6.92
C LEU A 29 5.82 7.22 -8.16
N SER A 30 5.78 7.87 -9.33
CA SER A 30 5.49 7.21 -10.60
C SER A 30 6.50 6.09 -10.87
N ASP A 31 7.80 6.33 -10.64
CA ASP A 31 8.83 5.30 -10.81
C ASP A 31 8.61 4.10 -9.87
N VAL A 32 8.25 4.37 -8.61
CA VAL A 32 7.93 3.32 -7.62
C VAL A 32 6.72 2.50 -8.05
N GLU A 33 5.66 3.15 -8.52
CA GLU A 33 4.43 2.48 -8.97
C GLU A 33 4.69 1.65 -10.24
N ASN A 34 5.45 2.19 -11.20
CA ASN A 34 5.85 1.47 -12.41
C ASN A 34 6.69 0.24 -12.07
N ASN A 35 7.72 0.41 -11.22
CA ASN A 35 8.55 -0.72 -10.79
C ASN A 35 7.75 -1.78 -10.03
N SER A 36 6.80 -1.37 -9.18
CA SER A 36 5.93 -2.30 -8.46
C SER A 36 5.05 -3.12 -9.41
N ARG A 37 4.53 -2.49 -10.48
CA ARG A 37 3.79 -3.20 -11.54
C ARG A 37 4.68 -4.18 -12.29
N ASP A 38 5.91 -3.81 -12.63
CA ASP A 38 6.85 -4.70 -13.31
C ASP A 38 7.23 -5.91 -12.45
N VAL A 39 7.47 -5.70 -11.14
CA VAL A 39 7.73 -6.78 -10.17
C VAL A 39 6.52 -7.71 -10.09
N ALA A 40 5.30 -7.19 -9.98
CA ALA A 40 4.08 -8.00 -9.95
C ALA A 40 3.93 -8.84 -11.23
N ALA A 41 4.11 -8.22 -12.40
CA ALA A 41 4.02 -8.88 -13.69
C ALA A 41 5.05 -10.02 -13.81
N SER A 42 6.28 -9.83 -13.32
CA SER A 42 7.32 -10.87 -13.29
C SER A 42 6.96 -12.08 -12.43
N ARG A 43 5.95 -11.95 -11.55
CA ARG A 43 5.41 -12.99 -10.67
C ARG A 43 4.01 -13.46 -11.09
N ASN A 44 3.57 -13.18 -12.32
CA ASN A 44 2.23 -13.50 -12.83
C ASN A 44 1.11 -12.92 -11.94
N ALA A 45 1.28 -11.68 -11.49
CA ALA A 45 0.31 -10.92 -10.72
C ALA A 45 0.01 -9.57 -11.39
N ASN A 46 -1.18 -9.05 -11.14
CA ASN A 46 -1.63 -7.73 -11.55
C ASN A 46 -1.54 -6.78 -10.36
N LEU A 47 -1.11 -5.54 -10.61
CA LEU A 47 -1.05 -4.50 -9.58
C LEU A 47 -1.66 -3.20 -10.10
N GLU A 48 -2.58 -2.64 -9.31
CA GLU A 48 -3.11 -1.30 -9.49
C GLU A 48 -2.55 -0.39 -8.40
N SER A 49 -2.16 0.84 -8.76
CA SER A 49 -1.75 1.87 -7.81
C SER A 49 -2.83 2.92 -7.61
N PHE A 50 -2.87 3.50 -6.42
CA PHE A 50 -3.70 4.65 -6.07
C PHE A 50 -2.97 5.53 -5.07
N GLN A 51 -2.96 6.84 -5.29
CA GLN A 51 -2.44 7.82 -4.35
C GLN A 51 -3.51 8.86 -4.03
N SER A 52 -3.61 9.25 -2.76
CA SER A 52 -4.40 10.43 -2.40
C SER A 52 -3.89 11.11 -1.13
N ASN A 53 -4.06 12.43 -1.09
CA ASN A 53 -3.88 13.23 0.11
C ASN A 53 -5.14 13.25 1.01
N HIS A 54 -6.27 12.77 0.50
CA HIS A 54 -7.57 12.81 1.18
C HIS A 54 -7.89 11.46 1.82
N GLU A 55 -8.12 11.45 3.13
CA GLU A 55 -8.45 10.24 3.90
C GLU A 55 -9.68 9.50 3.32
N GLY A 56 -10.76 10.23 3.05
CA GLY A 56 -11.98 9.65 2.48
C GLY A 56 -11.77 8.95 1.13
N ALA A 57 -10.92 9.51 0.26
CA ALA A 57 -10.62 8.89 -1.03
C ALA A 57 -9.86 7.55 -0.87
N ILE A 58 -9.01 7.43 0.16
CA ILE A 58 -8.34 6.17 0.49
C ILE A 58 -9.36 5.15 1.02
N VAL A 59 -10.26 5.58 1.91
CA VAL A 59 -11.35 4.75 2.43
C VAL A 59 -12.21 4.20 1.28
N ASP A 60 -12.66 5.07 0.36
CA ASP A 60 -13.47 4.68 -0.79
C ASP A 60 -12.72 3.69 -1.69
N ARG A 61 -11.42 3.92 -1.92
CA ARG A 61 -10.59 3.03 -2.74
C ARG A 61 -10.43 1.64 -2.12
N ILE A 62 -10.30 1.56 -0.79
CA ILE A 62 -10.24 0.29 -0.05
C ILE A 62 -11.56 -0.44 -0.19
N GLN A 63 -12.69 0.23 0.05
CA GLN A 63 -14.02 -0.37 -0.08
C GLN A 63 -14.27 -0.89 -1.50
N ALA A 64 -13.88 -0.13 -2.53
CA ALA A 64 -14.01 -0.51 -3.93
C ALA A 64 -13.17 -1.74 -4.33
N ALA A 65 -12.16 -2.11 -3.54
CA ALA A 65 -11.29 -3.26 -3.76
C ALA A 65 -11.88 -4.58 -3.26
N ARG A 66 -12.94 -4.53 -2.44
CA ARG A 66 -13.61 -5.71 -1.88
C ARG A 66 -14.04 -6.67 -2.99
N GLY A 67 -13.63 -7.94 -2.87
CA GLY A 67 -13.93 -8.98 -3.85
C GLY A 67 -13.19 -8.85 -5.19
N LYS A 68 -12.18 -7.97 -5.30
CA LYS A 68 -11.40 -7.76 -6.54
C LYS A 68 -9.90 -8.04 -6.38
N VAL A 69 -9.35 -7.80 -5.19
CA VAL A 69 -7.92 -7.95 -4.92
C VAL A 69 -7.65 -8.98 -3.82
N ASP A 70 -6.49 -9.64 -3.92
CA ASP A 70 -6.04 -10.67 -3.01
C ASP A 70 -5.18 -10.11 -1.87
N GLY A 71 -4.69 -8.87 -2.00
CA GLY A 71 -3.89 -8.20 -0.99
C GLY A 71 -3.75 -6.69 -1.24
N ILE A 72 -3.52 -5.96 -0.15
CA ILE A 72 -3.26 -4.51 -0.18
C ILE A 72 -1.83 -4.25 0.31
N ILE A 73 -1.10 -3.38 -0.38
CA ILE A 73 0.10 -2.73 0.15
C ILE A 73 -0.31 -1.30 0.43
N ILE A 74 -0.11 -0.82 1.65
CA ILE A 74 -0.43 0.56 2.00
C ILE A 74 0.78 1.24 2.63
N ASN A 75 1.24 2.32 2.01
CA ASN A 75 2.06 3.32 2.69
C ASN A 75 1.13 4.47 3.11
N PRO A 76 0.59 4.45 4.33
CA PRO A 76 -0.39 5.45 4.78
C PRO A 76 0.24 6.83 5.03
N GLY A 77 1.57 6.98 4.90
CA GLY A 77 2.27 8.21 5.24
C GLY A 77 1.95 8.65 6.66
N ALA A 78 1.59 9.93 6.82
CA ALA A 78 1.24 10.48 8.14
C ALA A 78 -0.03 9.85 8.74
N TYR A 79 -0.94 9.31 7.93
CA TYR A 79 -2.20 8.75 8.43
C TYR A 79 -2.02 7.49 9.27
N THR A 80 -0.86 6.83 9.23
CA THR A 80 -0.62 5.70 10.15
C THR A 80 -0.81 6.10 11.62
N HIS A 81 -0.44 7.33 11.96
CA HIS A 81 -0.43 7.83 13.32
C HIS A 81 -1.78 8.42 13.77
N THR A 82 -2.76 8.56 12.87
CA THR A 82 -3.99 9.33 13.14
C THR A 82 -5.28 8.69 12.66
N SER A 83 -5.24 7.88 11.59
CA SER A 83 -6.46 7.47 10.88
C SER A 83 -7.03 6.16 11.40
N VAL A 84 -8.01 6.26 12.29
CA VAL A 84 -8.88 5.13 12.64
C VAL A 84 -9.83 4.80 11.48
N ALA A 85 -10.23 5.78 10.66
CA ALA A 85 -11.15 5.56 9.55
C ALA A 85 -10.58 4.62 8.46
N ILE A 86 -9.32 4.81 8.05
CA ILE A 86 -8.68 3.92 7.08
C ILE A 86 -8.44 2.54 7.71
N ARG A 87 -8.05 2.46 8.99
CA ARG A 87 -7.94 1.18 9.72
C ARG A 87 -9.25 0.39 9.63
N ASP A 88 -10.37 1.02 9.98
CA ASP A 88 -11.67 0.36 10.01
C ASP A 88 -12.14 -0.01 8.60
N ALA A 89 -11.78 0.77 7.58
CA ALA A 89 -12.02 0.39 6.18
C ALA A 89 -11.24 -0.88 5.77
N LEU A 90 -9.95 -0.99 6.14
CA LEU A 90 -9.15 -2.20 5.88
C LEU A 90 -9.74 -3.43 6.57
N LEU A 91 -10.15 -3.29 7.83
CA LEU A 91 -10.79 -4.37 8.58
C LEU A 91 -12.16 -4.75 7.99
N GLY A 92 -12.94 -3.77 7.56
CA GLY A 92 -14.28 -3.96 7.01
C GLY A 92 -14.30 -4.72 5.68
N VAL A 93 -13.26 -4.59 4.86
CA VAL A 93 -13.14 -5.36 3.60
C VAL A 93 -12.51 -6.73 3.79
N ALA A 94 -11.88 -7.00 4.94
CA ALA A 94 -11.21 -8.26 5.29
C ALA A 94 -10.15 -8.73 4.26
N ILE A 95 -9.52 -7.78 3.56
CA ILE A 95 -8.39 -8.06 2.66
C ILE A 95 -7.10 -7.94 3.48
N PRO A 96 -6.21 -8.95 3.46
CA PRO A 96 -4.93 -8.85 4.17
C PRO A 96 -4.07 -7.73 3.58
N PHE A 97 -3.35 -7.01 4.44
CA PHE A 97 -2.53 -5.88 3.99
C PHE A 97 -1.14 -5.86 4.61
N ILE A 98 -0.19 -5.27 3.87
CA ILE A 98 1.16 -4.94 4.34
C ILE A 98 1.22 -3.43 4.58
N GLU A 99 1.64 -3.01 5.78
CA GLU A 99 1.98 -1.63 6.06
C GLU A 99 3.44 -1.36 5.62
N LEU A 100 3.65 -0.26 4.90
CA LEU A 100 4.96 0.09 4.37
C LEU A 100 5.33 1.54 4.71
N HIS A 101 6.57 1.76 5.14
CA HIS A 101 7.15 3.08 5.32
C HIS A 101 8.53 3.16 4.66
N VAL A 102 8.70 4.13 3.76
CA VAL A 102 9.99 4.40 3.08
C VAL A 102 11.09 4.71 4.09
N SER A 103 10.81 5.61 5.04
CA SER A 103 11.74 6.01 6.09
C SER A 103 11.60 5.16 7.34
N ASN A 104 12.64 5.09 8.17
CA ASN A 104 12.54 4.48 9.49
C ASN A 104 11.73 5.37 10.45
N VAL A 105 10.45 5.07 10.66
CA VAL A 105 9.57 5.87 11.54
C VAL A 105 9.97 5.79 13.01
N HIS A 106 10.65 4.71 13.44
CA HIS A 106 11.12 4.56 14.82
C HIS A 106 12.38 5.39 15.13
N ALA A 107 13.14 5.79 14.11
CA ALA A 107 14.27 6.71 14.26
C ALA A 107 13.83 8.19 14.34
N ARG A 108 12.52 8.45 14.33
CA ARG A 108 11.93 9.78 14.28
C ARG A 108 11.21 10.12 15.59
N GLU A 109 10.44 11.21 15.58
CA GLU A 109 9.74 11.73 16.75
C GLU A 109 8.83 10.68 17.40
N ALA A 110 8.68 10.73 18.73
CA ALA A 110 7.95 9.70 19.49
C ALA A 110 6.49 9.50 19.03
N PHE A 111 5.82 10.55 18.54
CA PHE A 111 4.46 10.43 18.01
C PHE A 111 4.38 9.54 16.76
N ARG A 112 5.51 9.29 16.08
CA ARG A 112 5.58 8.41 14.91
C ARG A 112 5.77 6.93 15.26
N HIS A 113 5.98 6.63 16.55
CA HIS A 113 6.17 5.25 16.99
C HIS A 113 4.84 4.52 17.12
N HIS A 114 3.73 5.25 17.22
CA HIS A 114 2.39 4.69 17.26
C HIS A 114 1.79 4.58 15.84
N SER A 115 1.22 3.43 15.53
CA SER A 115 0.48 3.16 14.29
C SER A 115 -0.86 2.52 14.63
N TYR A 116 -1.93 3.01 13.99
CA TYR A 116 -3.26 2.41 14.00
C TYR A 116 -3.41 1.27 12.98
N PHE A 117 -2.33 0.80 12.36
CA PHE A 117 -2.36 -0.18 11.27
C PHE A 117 -1.54 -1.42 11.63
N SER A 118 -0.41 -1.20 12.31
CA SER A 118 0.63 -2.19 12.56
C SER A 118 0.15 -3.44 13.28
N ASP A 119 -0.77 -3.33 14.25
CA ASP A 119 -1.31 -4.47 15.00
C ASP A 119 -2.29 -5.35 14.18
N LYS A 120 -2.72 -4.87 13.00
CA LYS A 120 -3.65 -5.57 12.11
C LYS A 120 -3.03 -5.95 10.77
N ALA A 121 -1.88 -5.37 10.43
CA ALA A 121 -1.15 -5.70 9.21
C ALA A 121 -0.65 -7.15 9.26
N ALA A 122 -0.64 -7.82 8.11
CA ALA A 122 0.01 -9.13 7.96
C ALA A 122 1.54 -9.03 8.10
N GLY A 123 2.09 -7.84 7.84
CA GLY A 123 3.50 -7.52 7.99
C GLY A 123 3.72 -6.02 7.87
N ILE A 124 4.83 -5.55 8.44
CA ILE A 124 5.22 -4.13 8.43
C ILE A 124 6.63 -4.05 7.86
N ILE A 125 6.83 -3.20 6.86
CA ILE A 125 8.14 -2.92 6.26
C ILE A 125 8.47 -1.46 6.55
N VAL A 126 9.59 -1.20 7.23
CA VAL A 126 9.97 0.14 7.68
C VAL A 126 11.43 0.41 7.34
N GLY A 127 11.71 1.53 6.70
CA GLY A 127 13.08 2.04 6.55
C GLY A 127 13.91 1.40 5.44
N LEU A 128 13.33 0.55 4.59
CA LEU A 128 14.02 -0.02 3.43
C LEU A 128 14.00 0.90 2.20
N GLY A 129 13.60 2.15 2.36
CA GLY A 129 13.43 3.07 1.23
C GLY A 129 12.38 2.58 0.24
N VAL A 130 12.56 2.93 -1.04
CA VAL A 130 11.68 2.48 -2.12
C VAL A 130 11.80 0.98 -2.39
N TYR A 131 12.89 0.32 -1.98
CA TYR A 131 13.05 -1.13 -2.12
C TYR A 131 12.00 -1.91 -1.31
N GLY A 132 11.47 -1.33 -0.23
CA GLY A 132 10.38 -1.92 0.54
C GLY A 132 9.15 -2.26 -0.30
N TYR A 133 8.87 -1.49 -1.37
CA TYR A 133 7.71 -1.75 -2.24
C TYR A 133 7.88 -3.07 -2.99
N LYS A 134 9.08 -3.33 -3.52
CA LYS A 134 9.41 -4.61 -4.17
C LYS A 134 9.22 -5.77 -3.19
N VAL A 135 9.75 -5.64 -1.96
CA VAL A 135 9.63 -6.68 -0.93
C VAL A 135 8.16 -6.96 -0.60
N ALA A 136 7.34 -5.92 -0.48
CA ALA A 136 5.90 -6.07 -0.22
C ALA A 136 5.18 -6.80 -1.37
N VAL A 137 5.44 -6.42 -2.62
CA VAL A 137 4.86 -7.07 -3.80
C VAL A 137 5.25 -8.55 -3.86
N GLU A 138 6.55 -8.85 -3.74
CA GLU A 138 7.03 -10.24 -3.77
C GLU A 138 6.45 -11.07 -2.63
N HIS A 139 6.35 -10.50 -1.42
CA HIS A 139 5.77 -11.19 -0.28
C HIS A 139 4.30 -11.56 -0.52
N ILE A 140 3.48 -10.64 -1.04
CA ILE A 140 2.07 -10.92 -1.37
C ILE A 140 1.98 -12.00 -2.46
N CYS A 141 2.77 -11.90 -3.52
CA CYS A 141 2.79 -12.89 -4.59
C CYS A 141 3.10 -14.30 -4.07
N LEU A 142 4.06 -14.42 -3.16
CA LEU A 142 4.52 -15.71 -2.65
C LEU A 142 3.65 -16.29 -1.53
N ASN A 143 3.11 -15.46 -0.63
CA ASN A 143 2.59 -15.93 0.66
C ASN A 143 1.09 -15.70 0.88
N PHE A 144 0.47 -14.77 0.15
CA PHE A 144 -0.96 -14.52 0.37
C PHE A 144 -1.78 -15.60 -0.34
N LYS A 145 -2.92 -15.98 0.22
CA LYS A 145 -3.89 -16.85 -0.47
C LYS A 145 -4.62 -16.06 -1.56
N GLU A 146 -5.13 -16.74 -2.57
CA GLU A 146 -6.14 -16.14 -3.45
C GLU A 146 -7.44 -16.00 -2.67
N LEU A 147 -8.14 -14.88 -2.83
CA LEU A 147 -9.46 -14.64 -2.27
C LEU A 147 -10.53 -14.92 -3.33
N ASP A 148 -11.73 -15.30 -2.90
CA ASP A 148 -12.87 -15.45 -3.79
C ASP A 148 -13.24 -14.09 -4.39
N LYS A 149 -12.98 -13.93 -5.70
CA LYS A 149 -13.30 -12.72 -6.43
C LYS A 149 -14.76 -12.75 -6.85
N VAL A 150 -15.49 -11.68 -6.55
CA VAL A 150 -16.87 -11.54 -7.03
C VAL A 150 -16.78 -11.09 -8.48
N GLU A 151 -17.17 -11.95 -9.42
CA GLU A 151 -17.34 -11.53 -10.80
C GLU A 151 -18.31 -10.34 -10.82
N ALA A 152 -17.86 -9.22 -11.38
CA ALA A 152 -18.76 -8.12 -11.67
C ALA A 152 -19.80 -8.68 -12.64
N LYS A 153 -21.02 -8.94 -12.14
CA LYS A 153 -22.16 -9.23 -13.01
C LYS A 153 -22.18 -8.12 -14.05
N ALA A 154 -21.95 -8.47 -15.31
CA ALA A 154 -22.19 -7.57 -16.42
C ALA A 154 -23.66 -7.16 -16.32
N THR A 155 -23.91 -5.95 -15.81
CA THR A 155 -25.23 -5.34 -15.89
C THR A 155 -25.48 -5.13 -17.38
N LEU A 156 -26.43 -5.89 -17.91
CA LEU A 156 -26.99 -5.75 -19.27
C LEU A 156 -27.53 -4.34 -19.50
#